data_AF-A0A1Y1LQ82-F1
#
_entry.id   AF-A0A1Y1LQ82-F1
#
_cell.length_a   1.000
_cell.length_b   1.000
_cell.length_c   1.000
_cell.angle_alpha   90.00
_cell.angle_beta   90.00
_cell.angle_gamma   90.00
#
_symmetry.space_group_name_H-M   'P 1'
#
loop_
_entity.id
_entity.type
_entity.pdbx_description
1 polymer ?
#
loop_
_entity_poly.entity_id
_entity_poly.type
_entity_poly.pdbx_seq_one_letter_code
_entity_poly.pdbx_strand_id
1 'polypeptide(L)'
;MNELKVDNIIIQVRDKLQKDGIKLWLSPYYLPTGPSTCELERLAREYSSDLNIQYDCCYAAVSELQSIALEKLKQRDLYRASGIATLKMKILVQNVPPKLISRQICLKEMGQHLKRMVSETTNVPEESLKLIANGKVIEDSKSLFEQGVQNGQQILALTLNQSLTDLRETESRCQEIENVKADTQLLASDDNDYMELEDQAGNPVRIPAHERKALMVALALHEKGKSALKREDYSRALVFFLDADKEFR
;
A
#
# COMPACT_ATOMS: atom_id res chain seq x y z
N MET A 1 10.17 32.31 -0.85
CA MET A 1 11.06 31.63 0.10
C MET A 1 10.91 30.14 -0.12
N ASN A 2 12.00 29.38 -0.33
CA ASN A 2 11.95 27.94 -0.59
C ASN A 2 11.29 27.21 0.59
N GLU A 3 10.24 26.41 0.35
CA GLU A 3 9.55 25.57 1.35
C GLU A 3 10.55 24.70 2.13
N LEU A 4 11.55 24.14 1.44
CA LEU A 4 12.65 23.36 2.02
C LEU A 4 13.45 24.11 3.10
N LYS A 5 13.57 25.44 2.99
CA LYS A 5 14.26 26.25 4.01
C LYS A 5 13.38 26.45 5.25
N VAL A 6 12.07 26.60 5.06
CA VAL A 6 11.11 26.75 6.15
C VAL A 6 11.01 25.44 6.95
N ASP A 7 10.90 24.30 6.26
CA ASP A 7 10.86 22.98 6.91
C ASP A 7 12.12 22.69 7.72
N ASN A 8 13.29 23.07 7.19
CA ASN A 8 14.56 22.90 7.90
C ASN A 8 14.61 23.73 9.19
N ILE A 9 14.15 24.98 9.14
CA ILE A 9 14.05 25.85 10.33
C ILE A 9 13.11 25.24 11.38
N ILE A 10 11.94 24.75 10.96
CA ILE A 10 10.98 24.10 11.88
C ILE A 10 11.59 22.87 12.55
N ILE A 11 12.37 22.07 11.82
CA ILE A 11 13.06 20.89 12.39
C ILE A 11 14.10 21.32 13.42
N GLN A 12 14.96 22.29 13.11
CA GLN A 12 16.00 22.77 14.04
C GLN A 12 15.39 23.36 15.32
N VAL A 13 14.37 24.20 15.19
CA VAL A 13 13.65 24.78 16.32
C VAL A 13 12.98 23.69 17.16
N ARG A 14 12.37 22.68 16.53
CA ARG A 14 11.76 21.54 17.23
C ARG A 14 12.79 20.74 18.03
N ASP A 15 13.94 20.43 17.45
CA ASP A 15 14.99 19.67 18.13
C ASP A 15 15.52 20.42 19.34
N LYS A 16 15.66 21.74 19.24
CA LYS A 16 16.06 22.61 20.36
C LYS A 16 14.98 22.66 21.45
N LEU A 17 13.71 22.83 21.10
CA LEU A 17 12.58 22.72 22.06
C LEU A 17 12.58 21.38 22.81
N GLN A 18 12.88 20.29 22.12
CA GLN A 18 12.92 18.96 22.72
C GLN A 18 14.11 18.78 23.67
N LYS A 19 15.29 19.32 23.33
CA LYS A 19 16.48 19.33 24.21
C LYS A 19 16.23 20.11 25.49
N ASP A 20 15.58 21.26 25.37
CA ASP A 20 15.31 22.16 26.50
C ASP A 20 14.04 21.75 27.27
N GLY A 21 13.34 20.69 26.83
CA GLY A 21 12.17 20.12 27.51
C GLY A 21 10.93 21.02 27.50
N ILE A 22 10.88 22.00 26.59
CA ILE A 22 9.86 23.04 26.56
C ILE A 22 8.57 22.53 25.90
N LYS A 23 7.44 22.74 26.58
CA LYS A 23 6.10 22.39 26.09
C LYS A 23 5.31 23.65 25.79
N LEU A 24 5.16 23.98 24.50
CA LEU A 24 4.52 25.22 24.04
C LEU A 24 3.02 25.34 24.36
N TRP A 25 2.38 24.24 24.78
CA TRP A 25 0.96 24.17 25.16
C TRP A 25 0.73 24.24 26.67
N LEU A 26 1.78 24.49 27.47
CA LEU A 26 1.70 24.68 28.91
C LEU A 26 2.07 26.13 29.28
N SER A 27 1.70 26.53 30.49
CA SER A 27 2.21 27.76 31.10
C SER A 27 3.74 27.68 31.22
N PRO A 28 4.51 28.74 30.89
CA PRO A 28 4.11 30.14 30.66
C PRO A 28 3.71 30.49 29.21
N TYR A 29 3.90 29.58 28.25
CA TYR A 29 3.72 29.84 26.81
C TYR A 29 2.26 29.81 26.33
N TYR A 30 1.41 29.08 27.06
CA TYR A 30 -0.02 29.01 26.79
C TYR A 30 -0.80 29.20 28.10
N LEU A 31 -1.58 30.27 28.16
CA LEU A 31 -2.45 30.64 29.28
C LEU A 31 -3.92 30.33 28.93
N PRO A 32 -4.83 30.26 29.92
CA PRO A 32 -6.26 30.06 29.66
C PRO A 32 -6.90 31.14 28.75
N THR A 33 -6.27 32.32 28.68
CA THR A 33 -6.67 33.45 27.85
C THR A 33 -6.11 33.41 26.43
N GLY A 34 -5.18 32.48 26.13
CA GLY A 34 -4.56 32.33 24.81
C GLY A 34 -3.03 32.17 24.85
N PRO A 35 -2.37 32.21 23.68
CA PRO A 35 -0.92 32.11 23.58
C PRO A 35 -0.24 33.37 24.17
N SER A 36 0.76 33.18 25.03
CA SER A 36 1.53 34.27 25.61
C SER A 36 2.53 34.81 24.60
N THR A 37 2.15 35.82 23.82
CA THR A 37 3.02 36.40 22.78
C THR A 37 4.38 36.84 23.32
N CYS A 38 4.43 37.47 24.49
CA CYS A 38 5.68 37.93 25.12
C CYS A 38 6.69 36.80 25.39
N GLU A 39 6.22 35.66 25.91
CA GLU A 39 7.08 34.52 26.22
C GLU A 39 7.53 33.78 24.95
N LEU A 40 6.66 33.74 23.92
CA LEU A 40 7.01 33.18 22.61
C LEU A 40 8.03 34.05 21.86
N GLU A 41 7.90 35.38 21.95
CA GLU A 41 8.90 36.31 21.40
C GLU A 41 10.25 36.17 22.11
N ARG A 42 10.26 36.05 23.45
CA ARG A 42 11.50 35.84 24.20
C ARG A 42 12.20 34.55 23.77
N LEU A 43 11.44 33.46 23.71
CA LEU A 43 11.93 32.15 23.27
C LEU A 43 12.47 32.19 21.83
N ALA A 44 11.76 32.88 20.93
CA ALA A 44 12.21 33.04 19.55
C ALA A 44 13.50 33.86 19.43
N ARG A 45 13.72 34.89 20.27
CA ARG A 45 14.98 35.65 20.30
C ARG A 45 16.14 34.79 20.80
N GLU A 46 15.93 34.03 21.88
CA GLU A 46 16.93 33.10 22.42
C GLU A 46 17.34 32.07 21.35
N TYR A 47 16.36 31.43 20.70
CA TYR A 47 16.63 30.38 19.72
C TYR A 47 17.18 30.93 18.40
N SER A 48 16.80 32.14 18.01
CA SER A 48 17.38 32.87 16.88
C SER A 48 18.87 33.11 17.08
N SER A 49 19.28 33.49 18.30
CA SER A 49 20.69 33.68 18.65
C SER A 49 21.46 32.36 18.71
N ASP A 50 20.89 31.33 19.35
CA ASP A 50 21.55 30.02 19.52
C ASP A 50 21.73 29.27 18.20
N LEU A 51 20.72 29.31 17.32
CA LEU A 51 20.70 28.56 16.06
C LEU A 51 21.20 29.39 14.86
N ASN A 52 21.50 30.68 15.06
CA ASN A 52 21.89 31.63 14.02
C ASN A 52 20.85 31.71 12.88
N ILE A 53 19.57 31.78 13.24
CA ILE A 53 18.41 31.85 12.33
C ILE A 53 17.80 33.25 12.42
N GLN A 54 17.23 33.79 11.34
CA GLN A 54 16.49 35.06 11.40
C GLN A 54 15.31 34.97 12.38
N TYR A 55 15.18 36.00 13.23
CA TYR A 55 14.14 36.08 14.27
C TYR A 55 12.74 35.84 13.71
N ASP A 56 12.37 36.49 12.60
CA ASP A 56 11.03 36.37 12.02
C ASP A 56 10.70 34.93 11.61
N CYS A 57 11.67 34.22 11.02
CA CYS A 57 11.51 32.82 10.66
C CYS A 57 11.43 31.90 11.89
N CYS A 58 12.22 32.19 12.93
CA CYS A 58 12.19 31.43 14.18
C CYS A 58 10.86 31.63 14.92
N TYR A 59 10.36 32.85 15.01
CA TYR A 59 9.07 33.16 15.63
C TYR A 59 7.91 32.51 14.88
N ALA A 60 7.93 32.54 13.54
CA ALA A 60 6.96 31.84 12.72
C ALA A 60 6.99 30.33 12.98
N ALA A 61 8.18 29.71 13.02
CA ALA A 61 8.34 28.29 13.30
C ALA A 61 7.84 27.90 14.71
N VAL A 62 8.15 28.70 15.74
CA VAL A 62 7.66 28.46 17.12
C VAL A 62 6.13 28.56 17.17
N SER A 63 5.54 29.57 16.52
CA SER A 63 4.09 29.77 16.47
C SER A 63 3.39 28.62 15.75
N GLU A 64 3.96 28.16 14.64
CA GLU A 64 3.45 27.02 13.89
C GLU A 64 3.53 25.72 14.72
N LEU A 65 4.66 25.46 15.38
CA LEU A 65 4.83 24.32 16.28
C LEU A 65 3.84 24.36 17.44
N GLN A 66 3.55 25.55 18.00
CA GLN A 66 2.53 25.72 19.02
C GLN A 66 1.14 25.36 18.49
N SER A 67 0.76 25.87 17.31
CA SER A 67 -0.52 25.56 16.69
C SER A 67 -0.69 24.05 16.46
N ILE A 68 0.33 23.40 15.87
CA ILE A 68 0.34 21.94 15.64
C ILE A 68 0.22 21.18 16.96
N ALA A 69 0.90 21.63 18.02
CA ALA A 69 0.83 20.98 19.32
C ALA A 69 -0.57 21.11 19.95
N LEU A 70 -1.21 22.27 19.83
CA LEU A 70 -2.58 22.51 20.31
C LEU A 70 -3.60 21.68 19.53
N GLU A 71 -3.46 21.56 18.20
CA GLU A 71 -4.31 20.69 17.39
C GLU A 71 -4.18 19.22 17.81
N LYS A 72 -2.95 18.74 18.00
CA LYS A 72 -2.70 17.38 18.51
C LYS A 72 -3.30 17.16 19.90
N LEU A 73 -3.24 18.17 20.77
CA LEU A 73 -3.83 18.11 22.09
C LEU A 73 -5.36 17.97 21.99
N LYS A 74 -6.02 18.82 21.19
CA LYS A 74 -7.46 18.75 20.91
C LYS A 74 -7.85 17.38 20.34
N GLN A 75 -7.11 16.86 19.37
CA GLN A 75 -7.36 15.54 18.79
C GLN A 75 -7.23 14.41 19.82
N ARG A 76 -6.25 14.50 20.73
CA ARG A 76 -6.07 13.53 21.81
C ARG A 76 -7.21 13.60 22.83
N ASP A 77 -7.64 14.81 23.18
CA ASP A 77 -8.69 15.01 24.17
C ASP A 77 -10.05 14.57 23.62
N LEU A 78 -10.33 14.84 22.33
CA LEU A 78 -11.47 14.28 21.61
C LEU A 78 -11.43 12.75 21.62
N TYR A 79 -10.30 12.15 21.27
CA TYR A 79 -10.17 10.69 21.30
C TYR A 79 -10.40 10.10 22.70
N ARG A 80 -9.93 10.76 23.76
CA ARG A 80 -10.16 10.35 25.15
C ARG A 80 -11.62 10.50 25.57
N ALA A 81 -12.30 11.56 25.13
CA ALA A 81 -13.67 11.85 25.52
C ALA A 81 -14.71 11.04 24.73
N SER A 82 -14.54 10.89 23.42
CA SER A 82 -15.55 10.28 22.52
C SER A 82 -15.10 8.97 21.89
N GLY A 83 -13.82 8.58 21.98
CA GLY A 83 -13.27 7.41 21.30
C GLY A 83 -13.05 7.59 19.80
N ILE A 84 -13.26 8.80 19.26
CA ILE A 84 -13.09 9.13 17.85
C ILE A 84 -11.61 9.44 17.57
N ALA A 85 -10.98 8.61 16.75
CA ALA A 85 -9.59 8.81 16.33
C ALA A 85 -9.53 9.67 15.06
N THR A 86 -8.48 10.49 14.96
CA THR A 86 -8.15 11.21 13.73
C THR A 86 -7.09 10.41 12.97
N LEU A 87 -7.42 9.92 11.78
CA LEU A 87 -6.51 9.18 10.91
C LEU A 87 -6.03 10.07 9.77
N LYS A 88 -4.74 9.99 9.46
CA LYS A 88 -4.13 10.68 8.31
C LYS A 88 -4.00 9.68 7.19
N MET A 89 -4.51 9.97 6.01
CA MET A 89 -4.47 9.04 4.89
C MET A 89 -3.65 9.64 3.75
N LYS A 90 -2.66 8.90 3.28
CA LYS A 90 -1.88 9.21 2.09
C LYS A 90 -2.40 8.35 0.96
N ILE A 91 -3.05 8.99 0.00
CA ILE A 91 -3.66 8.33 -1.14
C ILE A 91 -2.67 8.40 -2.29
N LEU A 92 -2.32 7.23 -2.83
CA LEU A 92 -1.51 7.08 -4.03
C LEU A 92 -2.39 6.51 -5.14
N VAL A 93 -2.75 7.37 -6.07
CA VAL A 93 -3.40 6.99 -7.33
C VAL A 93 -2.33 7.04 -8.42
N GLN A 94 -2.32 6.06 -9.33
CA GLN A 94 -1.38 6.06 -10.45
C GLN A 94 -1.50 7.35 -11.26
N ASN A 95 -0.37 7.94 -11.64
CA ASN A 95 -0.28 9.16 -12.46
C ASN A 95 -0.92 10.42 -11.87
N VAL A 96 -1.26 10.41 -10.58
CA VAL A 96 -1.78 11.58 -9.84
C VAL A 96 -0.84 11.86 -8.66
N PRO A 97 -0.55 13.14 -8.35
CA PRO A 97 0.24 13.47 -7.18
C PRO A 97 -0.42 12.93 -5.89
N PRO A 98 0.41 12.53 -4.89
CA PRO A 98 -0.10 11.97 -3.65
C PRO A 98 -1.02 12.96 -2.93
N LYS A 99 -2.22 12.50 -2.56
CA LYS A 99 -3.20 13.32 -1.83
C LYS A 99 -3.17 12.95 -0.36
N LEU A 100 -2.99 13.95 0.51
CA LEU A 100 -3.09 13.78 1.97
C LEU A 100 -4.48 14.24 2.42
N ILE A 101 -5.20 13.37 3.11
CA ILE A 101 -6.49 13.69 3.74
C ILE A 101 -6.46 13.31 5.22
N SER A 102 -7.21 14.03 6.05
CA SER A 102 -7.40 13.67 7.46
C SER A 102 -8.88 13.43 7.72
N ARG A 103 -9.21 12.34 8.40
CA ARG A 103 -10.60 11.95 8.69
C ARG A 103 -10.74 11.45 10.11
N GLN A 104 -11.90 11.73 10.69
CA GLN A 104 -12.26 11.30 12.03
C GLN A 104 -13.10 10.02 11.93
N ILE A 105 -12.73 8.97 12.68
CA ILE A 105 -13.42 7.68 12.69
C ILE A 105 -13.27 7.02 14.05
N CYS A 106 -14.30 6.29 14.48
CA CYS A 106 -14.20 5.45 15.67
C CYS A 106 -13.36 4.20 15.35
N LEU A 107 -12.36 3.88 16.17
CA LEU A 107 -11.49 2.71 15.92
C LEU A 107 -12.21 1.37 16.07
N LYS A 108 -13.41 1.35 16.67
CA LYS A 108 -14.26 0.16 16.74
C LYS A 108 -14.94 -0.16 15.41
N GLU A 109 -14.95 0.79 14.46
CA GLU A 109 -15.50 0.56 13.13
C GLU A 109 -14.67 -0.47 12.35
N MET A 110 -15.34 -1.14 11.42
CA MET A 110 -14.73 -2.13 10.53
C MET A 110 -13.83 -1.48 9.47
N GLY A 111 -12.82 -2.22 9.00
CA GLY A 111 -11.96 -1.80 7.89
C GLY A 111 -12.74 -1.42 6.64
N GLN A 112 -13.85 -2.11 6.36
CA GLN A 112 -14.75 -1.79 5.25
C GLN A 112 -15.30 -0.36 5.31
N HIS A 113 -15.65 0.13 6.50
CA HIS A 113 -16.19 1.49 6.66
C HIS A 113 -15.14 2.55 6.32
N LEU A 114 -13.89 2.34 6.73
CA LEU A 114 -12.77 3.21 6.37
C LEU A 114 -12.53 3.19 4.85
N LYS A 115 -12.58 2.01 4.24
CA LYS A 115 -12.40 1.80 2.79
C LYS A 115 -13.45 2.53 1.96
N ARG A 116 -14.73 2.45 2.38
CA ARG A 116 -15.84 3.21 1.78
C ARG A 116 -15.61 4.72 1.85
N MET A 117 -15.22 5.23 3.02
CA MET A 117 -14.97 6.66 3.20
C MET A 117 -13.84 7.18 2.30
N VAL A 118 -12.78 6.37 2.11
CA VAL A 118 -11.70 6.72 1.18
C VAL A 118 -12.20 6.66 -0.26
N SER A 119 -12.89 5.59 -0.63
CA SER A 119 -13.53 5.41 -1.95
C SER A 119 -14.38 6.61 -2.34
N GLU A 120 -15.28 7.08 -1.47
CA GLU A 120 -16.12 8.27 -1.68
C GLU A 120 -15.29 9.56 -1.86
N THR A 121 -14.18 9.68 -1.12
CA THR A 121 -13.32 10.87 -1.19
C THR A 121 -12.44 10.88 -2.45
N THR A 122 -12.14 9.71 -3.01
CA THR A 122 -11.23 9.55 -4.16
C THR A 122 -11.95 9.21 -5.46
N ASN A 123 -13.24 8.88 -5.41
CA ASN A 123 -14.03 8.35 -6.53
C ASN A 123 -13.40 7.09 -7.15
N VAL A 124 -12.87 6.21 -6.30
CA VAL A 124 -12.16 4.98 -6.70
C VAL A 124 -12.93 3.79 -6.11
N PRO A 125 -13.26 2.75 -6.91
CA PRO A 125 -13.99 1.58 -6.41
C PRO A 125 -13.30 0.94 -5.20
N GLU A 126 -14.09 0.49 -4.21
CA GLU A 126 -13.56 -0.15 -3.00
C GLU A 126 -12.65 -1.36 -3.35
N GLU A 127 -13.03 -2.16 -4.34
CA GLU A 127 -12.28 -3.35 -4.80
C GLU A 127 -10.86 -3.01 -5.29
N SER A 128 -10.70 -1.85 -5.91
CA SER A 128 -9.43 -1.34 -6.39
C SER A 128 -8.60 -0.66 -5.30
N LEU A 129 -9.10 -0.57 -4.06
CA LEU A 129 -8.42 0.13 -2.98
C LEU A 129 -7.76 -0.85 -2.00
N LYS A 130 -6.45 -0.72 -1.81
CA LYS A 130 -5.71 -1.37 -0.72
C LYS A 130 -5.33 -0.34 0.34
N LEU A 131 -5.87 -0.51 1.54
CA LEU A 131 -5.48 0.26 2.71
C LEU A 131 -4.38 -0.46 3.47
N ILE A 132 -3.33 0.26 3.87
CA ILE A 132 -2.16 -0.29 4.56
C ILE A 132 -1.90 0.55 5.82
N ALA A 133 -1.81 -0.11 6.97
CA ALA A 133 -1.45 0.46 8.26
C ALA A 133 -0.40 -0.42 8.95
N ASN A 134 0.62 0.17 9.59
CA ASN A 134 1.72 -0.58 10.25
C ASN A 134 2.39 -1.64 9.35
N GLY A 135 2.48 -1.36 8.04
CA GLY A 135 3.04 -2.31 7.06
C GLY A 135 2.14 -3.52 6.74
N LYS A 136 0.91 -3.57 7.28
CA LYS A 136 -0.08 -4.62 7.02
C LYS A 136 -1.26 -4.06 6.24
N VAL A 137 -1.84 -4.88 5.36
CA VAL A 137 -3.08 -4.52 4.66
C VAL A 137 -4.24 -4.61 5.65
N ILE A 138 -5.11 -3.59 5.67
CA ILE A 138 -6.30 -3.58 6.50
C ILE A 138 -7.33 -4.55 5.91
N GLU A 139 -7.82 -5.46 6.74
CA GLU A 139 -8.90 -6.40 6.45
C GLU A 139 -10.27 -5.73 6.62
N ASP A 140 -11.18 -6.03 5.70
CA ASP A 140 -12.52 -5.43 5.67
C ASP A 140 -13.41 -5.93 6.82
N SER A 141 -13.21 -7.18 7.26
CA SER A 141 -14.04 -7.87 8.27
C SER A 141 -13.67 -7.62 9.73
N LYS A 142 -12.50 -7.02 9.99
CA LYS A 142 -12.00 -6.75 11.35
C LYS A 142 -12.11 -5.28 11.69
N SER A 143 -12.21 -4.96 12.99
CA SER A 143 -12.18 -3.57 13.43
C SER A 143 -10.79 -2.95 13.24
N LEU A 144 -10.73 -1.63 13.10
CA LEU A 144 -9.44 -0.92 13.01
C LEU A 144 -8.61 -1.10 14.29
N PHE A 145 -9.27 -1.16 15.44
CA PHE A 145 -8.64 -1.36 16.74
C PHE A 145 -7.95 -2.73 16.85
N GLU A 146 -8.63 -3.81 16.47
CA GLU A 146 -8.06 -5.18 16.48
C GLU A 146 -6.86 -5.32 15.54
N GLN A 147 -6.83 -4.53 14.48
CA GLN A 147 -5.74 -4.49 13.51
C GLN A 147 -4.57 -3.60 13.95
N GLY A 148 -4.65 -3.02 15.15
CA GLY A 148 -3.58 -2.21 15.74
C GLY A 148 -3.52 -0.79 15.19
N VAL A 149 -4.60 -0.27 14.61
CA VAL A 149 -4.69 1.13 14.18
C VAL A 149 -4.82 2.05 15.39
N GLN A 150 -4.03 3.12 15.42
CA GLN A 150 -3.94 4.07 16.53
C GLN A 150 -4.41 5.48 16.13
N ASN A 151 -4.75 6.30 17.13
CA ASN A 151 -5.08 7.70 16.91
C ASN A 151 -3.88 8.48 16.35
N GLY A 152 -4.11 9.29 15.31
CA GLY A 152 -3.06 10.05 14.62
C GLY A 152 -2.24 9.24 13.64
N GLN A 153 -2.55 7.96 13.43
CA GLN A 153 -1.80 7.07 12.56
C GLN A 153 -1.94 7.46 11.08
N GLN A 154 -0.85 7.26 10.33
CA GLN A 154 -0.85 7.38 8.88
C GLN A 154 -1.26 6.05 8.23
N ILE A 155 -2.26 6.11 7.36
CA ILE A 155 -2.74 4.99 6.54
C ILE A 155 -2.39 5.29 5.08
N LEU A 156 -1.84 4.30 4.39
CA LEU A 156 -1.56 4.39 2.97
C LEU A 156 -2.71 3.77 2.20
N ALA A 157 -3.32 4.53 1.30
CA ALA A 157 -4.37 4.05 0.41
C ALA A 157 -3.79 3.94 -1.00
N LEU A 158 -3.68 2.72 -1.51
CA LEU A 158 -3.17 2.43 -2.85
C LEU A 158 -4.33 2.10 -3.78
N THR A 159 -4.35 2.73 -4.95
CA THR A 159 -5.23 2.31 -6.04
C THR A 159 -4.54 1.23 -6.86
N LEU A 160 -5.08 0.01 -6.81
CA LEU A 160 -4.79 -1.05 -7.75
C LEU A 160 -5.65 -0.84 -8.99
N ASN A 161 -5.04 -0.39 -10.07
CA ASN A 161 -5.68 -0.55 -11.37
C ASN A 161 -5.66 -2.05 -11.70
N GLN A 162 -6.70 -2.78 -11.31
CA GLN A 162 -7.14 -3.91 -12.09
C GLN A 162 -8.10 -3.31 -13.10
N SER A 163 -7.60 -2.96 -14.29
CA SER A 163 -8.53 -2.61 -15.36
C SER A 163 -9.45 -3.82 -15.59
N LEU A 164 -10.72 -3.59 -15.96
CA LEU A 164 -11.59 -4.67 -16.43
C LEU A 164 -10.96 -5.44 -17.61
N THR A 165 -10.05 -4.80 -18.35
CA THR A 165 -9.20 -5.48 -19.34
C THR A 165 -8.23 -6.46 -18.71
N ASP A 166 -7.57 -6.10 -17.61
CA ASP A 166 -6.56 -6.94 -16.97
C ASP A 166 -7.21 -8.18 -16.32
N LEU A 167 -8.40 -8.03 -15.75
CA LEU A 167 -9.16 -9.18 -15.23
C LEU A 167 -9.57 -10.14 -16.36
N ARG A 168 -10.09 -9.62 -17.47
CA ARG A 168 -10.45 -10.42 -18.65
C ARG A 168 -9.24 -11.07 -19.30
N GLU A 169 -8.12 -10.37 -19.39
CA GLU A 169 -6.87 -10.92 -19.92
C GLU A 169 -6.32 -12.00 -18.99
N THR A 170 -6.40 -11.81 -17.68
CA THR A 170 -5.97 -12.82 -16.70
C THR A 170 -6.86 -14.06 -16.77
N GLU A 171 -8.19 -13.87 -16.79
CA GLU A 171 -9.17 -14.95 -16.93
C GLU A 171 -8.99 -15.70 -18.25
N SER A 172 -8.84 -14.98 -19.37
CA SER A 172 -8.57 -15.57 -20.68
C SER A 172 -7.27 -16.35 -20.71
N ARG A 173 -6.22 -15.89 -20.01
CA ARG A 173 -4.92 -16.60 -19.91
C ARG A 173 -5.04 -17.87 -19.09
N CYS A 174 -5.73 -17.82 -17.94
CA CYS A 174 -6.00 -19.00 -17.12
C CYS A 174 -6.84 -20.02 -17.89
N GLN A 175 -7.87 -19.56 -18.60
CA GLN A 175 -8.73 -20.43 -19.40
C GLN A 175 -7.98 -21.09 -20.54
N GLU A 176 -7.05 -20.39 -21.21
CA GLU A 176 -6.22 -20.98 -22.26
C GLU A 176 -5.34 -22.11 -21.73
N ILE A 177 -4.72 -21.94 -20.55
CA ILE A 177 -3.90 -22.97 -19.92
C ILE A 177 -4.76 -24.18 -19.52
N GLU A 178 -5.91 -23.96 -18.90
CA GLU A 178 -6.83 -25.04 -18.52
C GLU A 178 -7.35 -25.81 -19.74
N ASN A 179 -7.68 -25.12 -20.83
CA ASN A 179 -8.08 -25.75 -22.09
C ASN A 179 -6.98 -26.63 -22.66
N VAL A 180 -5.72 -26.15 -22.69
CA VAL A 180 -4.59 -26.94 -23.17
C VAL A 180 -4.36 -28.17 -22.29
N LYS A 181 -4.50 -28.05 -20.97
CA LYS A 181 -4.41 -29.18 -20.05
C LYS A 181 -5.51 -30.19 -20.31
N ALA A 182 -6.76 -29.76 -20.38
CA ALA A 182 -7.92 -30.63 -20.60
C ALA A 182 -7.84 -31.36 -21.94
N ASP A 183 -7.52 -30.64 -23.03
CA ASP A 183 -7.36 -31.22 -24.36
C ASP A 183 -6.23 -32.26 -24.37
N THR A 184 -5.08 -31.95 -23.76
CA THR A 184 -3.93 -32.87 -23.73
C THR A 184 -4.22 -34.10 -22.87
N GLN A 185 -4.92 -33.93 -21.73
CA GLN A 185 -5.33 -35.05 -20.88
C GLN A 185 -6.31 -35.99 -21.58
N LEU A 186 -7.23 -35.45 -22.38
CA LEU A 186 -8.15 -36.24 -23.20
C LEU A 186 -7.38 -37.08 -24.23
N LEU A 187 -6.40 -36.47 -24.90
CA LEU A 187 -5.56 -37.13 -25.90
C LEU A 187 -4.57 -38.13 -25.28
N ALA A 188 -4.17 -37.92 -24.02
CA ALA A 188 -3.27 -38.79 -23.26
C ALA A 188 -3.99 -39.94 -22.54
N SER A 189 -5.30 -40.11 -22.75
CA SER A 189 -6.09 -41.14 -22.08
C SER A 189 -5.84 -42.52 -22.69
N ASP A 190 -5.66 -43.52 -21.82
CA ASP A 190 -5.24 -44.89 -22.16
C ASP A 190 -6.17 -45.64 -23.12
N ASP A 191 -7.41 -45.17 -23.31
CA ASP A 191 -8.38 -45.77 -24.24
C ASP A 191 -8.18 -45.32 -25.70
N ASN A 192 -7.28 -44.37 -25.97
CA ASN A 192 -7.06 -43.76 -27.27
C ASN A 192 -5.56 -43.75 -27.63
N ASP A 193 -5.14 -44.56 -28.61
CA ASP A 193 -3.79 -44.54 -29.23
C ASP A 193 -3.56 -43.29 -30.12
N TYR A 194 -4.16 -42.15 -29.78
CA TYR A 194 -4.08 -40.93 -30.59
C TYR A 194 -2.76 -40.15 -30.41
N MET A 195 -2.05 -40.34 -29.29
CA MET A 195 -0.73 -39.77 -29.05
C MET A 195 0.19 -40.75 -28.34
N GLU A 196 1.34 -41.02 -28.95
CA GLU A 196 2.42 -41.80 -28.38
C GLU A 196 3.58 -40.87 -27.97
N LEU A 197 4.25 -41.21 -26.87
CA LEU A 197 5.49 -40.54 -26.47
C LEU A 197 6.66 -41.26 -27.12
N GLU A 198 7.48 -40.49 -27.83
CA GLU A 198 8.69 -40.98 -28.48
C GLU A 198 9.94 -40.33 -27.87
N ASP A 199 11.07 -41.03 -27.95
CA ASP A 199 12.38 -40.46 -27.67
C ASP A 199 12.87 -39.58 -28.84
N GLN A 200 14.02 -38.91 -28.69
CA GLN A 200 14.59 -38.10 -29.78
C GLN A 200 14.99 -38.91 -31.05
N ALA A 201 14.94 -40.23 -31.00
CA ALA A 201 15.20 -41.13 -32.11
C ALA A 201 13.91 -41.72 -32.73
N GLY A 202 12.73 -41.35 -32.23
CA GLY A 202 11.43 -41.81 -32.72
C GLY A 202 11.00 -43.17 -32.18
N ASN A 203 11.60 -43.67 -31.09
CA ASN A 203 11.18 -44.92 -30.46
C ASN A 203 10.15 -44.67 -29.37
N PRO A 204 9.11 -45.50 -29.24
CA PRO A 204 8.08 -45.32 -28.22
C PRO A 204 8.66 -45.52 -26.81
N VAL A 205 8.35 -44.59 -25.91
CA VAL A 205 8.81 -44.57 -24.52
C VAL A 205 7.75 -45.22 -23.62
N ARG A 206 8.15 -46.30 -22.92
CA ARG A 206 7.28 -46.98 -21.96
C ARG A 206 7.44 -46.41 -20.56
N ILE A 207 6.48 -45.60 -20.15
CA ILE A 207 6.36 -45.06 -18.78
C ILE A 207 4.96 -45.31 -18.21
N PRO A 208 4.80 -45.32 -16.87
CA PRO A 208 3.51 -45.48 -16.21
C PRO A 208 2.47 -44.47 -16.70
N ALA A 209 1.19 -44.86 -16.75
CA ALA A 209 0.12 -44.02 -17.30
C ALA A 209 0.00 -42.65 -16.65
N HIS A 210 0.22 -42.55 -15.33
CA HIS A 210 0.16 -41.27 -14.61
C HIS A 210 1.33 -40.33 -14.99
N GLU A 211 2.55 -40.86 -15.08
CA GLU A 211 3.75 -40.12 -15.52
C GLU A 211 3.63 -39.73 -16.99
N ARG A 212 3.10 -40.61 -17.84
CA ARG A 212 2.83 -40.33 -19.26
C ARG A 212 1.92 -39.12 -19.42
N LYS A 213 0.80 -39.09 -18.69
CA LYS A 213 -0.17 -37.99 -18.74
C LYS A 213 0.44 -36.67 -18.28
N ALA A 214 1.13 -36.67 -17.15
CA ALA A 214 1.81 -35.48 -16.62
C ALA A 214 2.87 -34.95 -17.60
N LEU A 215 3.70 -35.84 -18.15
CA LEU A 215 4.74 -35.48 -19.12
C LEU A 215 4.16 -34.93 -20.42
N MET A 216 3.09 -35.55 -20.96
CA MET A 216 2.42 -35.05 -22.17
C MET A 216 1.84 -33.66 -21.96
N VAL A 217 1.16 -33.41 -20.85
CA VAL A 217 0.62 -32.09 -20.51
C VAL A 217 1.74 -31.06 -20.38
N ALA A 218 2.83 -31.40 -19.69
CA ALA A 218 3.99 -30.52 -19.55
C ALA A 218 4.61 -30.19 -20.91
N LEU A 219 4.78 -31.18 -21.80
CA LEU A 219 5.31 -30.99 -23.15
C LEU A 219 4.39 -30.11 -24.01
N ALA A 220 3.08 -30.33 -23.95
CA ALA A 220 2.10 -29.52 -24.68
C ALA A 220 2.11 -28.04 -24.24
N LEU A 221 2.17 -27.80 -22.93
CA LEU A 221 2.31 -26.45 -22.36
C LEU A 221 3.65 -25.82 -22.78
N HIS A 222 4.74 -26.59 -22.78
CA HIS A 222 6.04 -26.11 -23.21
C HIS A 222 6.08 -25.71 -24.69
N GLU A 223 5.43 -26.49 -25.57
CA GLU A 223 5.28 -26.14 -26.99
C GLU A 223 4.40 -24.89 -27.20
N LYS A 224 3.35 -24.71 -26.40
CA LYS A 224 2.57 -23.45 -26.39
C LYS A 224 3.42 -22.26 -25.93
N GLY A 225 4.26 -22.45 -24.91
CA GLY A 225 5.23 -21.46 -24.44
C GLY A 225 6.24 -21.07 -25.54
N LYS A 226 6.79 -22.04 -26.27
CA LYS A 226 7.67 -21.79 -27.43
C LYS A 226 6.95 -21.04 -28.55
N SER A 227 5.68 -21.38 -28.83
CA SER A 227 4.87 -20.66 -29.82
C SER A 227 4.67 -19.20 -29.43
N ALA A 228 4.42 -18.92 -28.14
CA ALA A 228 4.33 -17.55 -27.61
C ALA A 228 5.66 -16.80 -27.71
N LEU A 229 6.81 -17.45 -27.42
CA LEU A 229 8.13 -16.85 -27.62
C LEU A 229 8.40 -16.46 -29.08
N LYS A 230 8.01 -17.30 -30.04
CA LYS A 230 8.15 -16.98 -31.48
C LYS A 230 7.35 -15.74 -31.88
N ARG A 231 6.32 -15.38 -31.11
CA ARG A 231 5.49 -14.19 -31.30
C ARG A 231 5.94 -13.01 -30.42
N GLU A 232 7.09 -13.12 -29.76
CA GLU A 232 7.65 -12.13 -28.83
C GLU A 232 6.76 -11.83 -27.61
N ASP A 233 5.78 -12.70 -27.30
CA ASP A 233 4.94 -12.57 -26.10
C ASP A 233 5.61 -13.26 -24.91
N TYR A 234 6.64 -12.61 -24.37
CA TYR A 234 7.43 -13.13 -23.25
C TYR A 234 6.59 -13.33 -21.99
N SER A 235 5.62 -12.45 -21.75
CA SER A 235 4.72 -12.49 -20.60
C SER A 235 3.86 -13.74 -20.63
N ARG A 236 3.28 -14.11 -21.78
CA ARG A 236 2.52 -15.35 -21.92
C ARG A 236 3.42 -16.58 -21.87
N ALA A 237 4.55 -16.55 -22.58
CA ALA A 237 5.50 -17.66 -22.60
C ALA A 237 5.94 -18.09 -21.20
N LEU A 238 6.26 -17.12 -20.32
CA LEU A 238 6.68 -17.39 -18.94
C LEU A 238 5.62 -18.17 -18.16
N VAL A 239 4.33 -17.84 -18.30
CA VAL A 239 3.27 -18.54 -17.55
C VAL A 239 3.13 -19.99 -18.02
N PHE A 240 3.17 -20.24 -19.33
CA PHE A 240 3.14 -21.60 -19.87
C PHE A 240 4.33 -22.44 -19.37
N PHE A 241 5.54 -21.87 -19.31
CA PHE A 241 6.70 -22.59 -18.78
C PHE A 241 6.59 -22.85 -17.28
N LEU A 242 6.14 -21.87 -16.49
CA LEU A 242 5.98 -22.05 -15.04
C LEU A 242 4.92 -23.11 -14.70
N ASP A 243 3.85 -23.21 -15.48
CA ASP A 243 2.85 -24.26 -15.27
C ASP A 243 3.31 -25.61 -15.81
N ALA A 244 4.03 -25.67 -16.92
CA ALA A 244 4.65 -26.91 -17.39
C ALA A 244 5.59 -27.52 -16.33
N ASP A 245 6.42 -26.68 -15.70
CA ASP A 245 7.33 -27.09 -14.62
C ASP A 245 6.60 -27.58 -13.36
N LYS A 246 5.34 -27.18 -13.13
CA LYS A 246 4.55 -27.68 -11.99
C LYS A 246 3.96 -29.06 -12.25
N GLU A 247 3.59 -29.35 -13.50
CA GLU A 247 3.00 -30.64 -13.88
C GLU A 247 4.04 -31.78 -13.81
N PHE A 248 5.31 -31.48 -14.01
CA PHE A 248 6.41 -32.46 -13.98
C PHE A 248 7.43 -32.15 -12.89
N ARG A 249 7.00 -32.27 -11.63
CA ARG A 249 7.82 -32.12 -10.43
C ARG A 249 7.86 -33.39 -9.58
#